data_AF-A0A5B7JDH1-F1
#
_entry.id   AF-A0A5B7JDH1-F1
#
_cell.length_a   1.000
_cell.length_b   1.000
_cell.length_c   1.000
_cell.angle_alpha   90.00
_cell.angle_beta   90.00
_cell.angle_gamma   90.00
#
_symmetry.space_group_name_H-M   'P 1'
#
loop_
_entity.id
_entity.type
_entity.pdbx_description
1 polymer ?
#
loop_
_entity_poly.entity_id
_entity_poly.type
_entity_poly.pdbx_seq_one_letter_code
_entity_poly.pdbx_strand_id
1 'polypeptide(L)'
;MSCVSLAPPIWRSVSLRIYAFAIAGRRPRLPTHTPKSSRQSPKAPTALEQAHQLLLAQTEAITALQRQVAARPIHHSSVPEKCDVGTSTAAFRSWRHSVEYWLVLNGFAPAGAVLHIRLLCSPNLQRSLDARYSTQQWEALSIQEAVEAVGRMAFQATNQTADWCKFFSAVQGSSESICEYFMRSTQLAAD
;
A
#
# COMPACT_ATOMS: atom_id res chain seq x y z
N MET A 1 14.64 -43.94 17.16
CA MET A 1 15.87 -43.40 17.80
C MET A 1 16.17 -42.11 17.06
N SER A 2 16.06 -40.89 17.60
CA SER A 2 16.00 -40.42 18.98
C SER A 2 15.14 -39.15 19.06
N CYS A 3 14.42 -39.02 20.18
CA CYS A 3 13.70 -37.81 20.59
C CYS A 3 14.68 -36.73 21.05
N VAL A 4 14.40 -35.46 20.77
CA VAL A 4 14.65 -34.36 21.71
C VAL A 4 13.54 -33.33 21.59
N SER A 5 12.71 -33.30 22.64
CA SER A 5 11.76 -32.25 23.00
C SER A 5 12.51 -31.11 23.69
N LEU A 6 12.16 -29.84 23.41
CA LEU A 6 12.32 -28.72 24.35
C LEU A 6 11.65 -27.45 23.81
N ALA A 7 10.55 -27.07 24.46
CA ALA A 7 10.05 -25.71 24.56
C ALA A 7 9.84 -25.41 26.05
N PRO A 8 9.58 -24.17 26.48
CA PRO A 8 10.37 -22.94 26.34
C PRO A 8 10.66 -22.34 27.74
N PRO A 9 11.21 -21.12 27.88
CA PRO A 9 10.86 -20.33 29.05
C PRO A 9 10.32 -18.93 28.72
N ILE A 10 9.07 -18.79 29.14
CA ILE A 10 8.30 -17.61 29.50
C ILE A 10 9.16 -16.60 30.27
N TRP A 11 9.38 -15.41 29.70
CA TRP A 11 9.90 -14.27 30.45
C TRP A 11 8.77 -13.64 31.27
N ARG A 12 8.87 -13.83 32.59
CA ARG A 12 8.03 -13.18 33.59
C ARG A 12 8.39 -11.69 33.67
N SER A 13 7.50 -10.85 33.17
CA SER A 13 7.35 -9.46 33.61
C SER A 13 6.07 -9.40 34.42
N VAL A 14 6.14 -8.98 35.70
CA VAL A 14 5.19 -8.04 36.33
C VAL A 14 5.75 -7.64 37.69
N SER A 15 5.77 -6.32 37.87
CA SER A 15 6.27 -5.51 38.96
C SER A 15 5.73 -5.83 40.36
N LEU A 16 6.61 -5.60 41.34
CA LEU A 16 6.26 -5.36 42.74
C LEU A 16 5.17 -4.27 42.85
N ARG A 17 4.10 -4.56 43.59
CA ARG A 17 3.26 -3.54 44.22
C ARG A 17 3.14 -3.86 45.71
N ILE A 18 3.87 -3.08 46.50
CA ILE A 18 3.72 -2.97 47.94
C ILE A 18 2.50 -2.06 48.18
N TYR A 19 1.45 -2.57 48.83
CA TYR A 19 0.38 -1.74 49.39
C TYR A 19 0.42 -1.85 50.91
N ALA A 20 0.59 -0.70 51.56
CA ALA A 20 0.59 -0.55 53.01
C ALA A 20 -0.79 -0.08 53.52
N PHE A 21 -1.20 -0.75 54.61
CA PHE A 21 -1.93 -0.30 55.80
C PHE A 21 -3.16 0.64 55.71
N ALA A 22 -4.26 0.14 56.31
CA ALA A 22 -5.43 0.91 56.72
C ALA A 22 -5.49 1.07 58.26
N ILE A 23 -5.40 2.34 58.69
CA ILE A 23 -6.08 3.11 59.76
C ILE A 23 -6.77 2.36 60.92
N ALA A 24 -6.40 2.70 62.17
CA ALA A 24 -7.28 3.38 63.16
C ALA A 24 -6.60 3.52 64.54
N GLY A 25 -6.54 4.74 65.10
CA GLY A 25 -6.13 4.92 66.50
C GLY A 25 -5.92 6.36 66.97
N ARG A 26 -6.99 6.94 67.55
CA ARG A 26 -7.03 7.90 68.69
C ARG A 26 -6.14 9.16 68.70
N ARG A 27 -6.81 10.32 68.81
CA ARG A 27 -6.36 11.58 69.47
C ARG A 27 -6.34 11.39 71.01
N PRO A 28 -5.59 12.17 71.83
CA PRO A 28 -5.66 13.65 71.86
C PRO A 28 -4.46 14.51 72.39
N ARG A 29 -4.58 15.82 72.10
CA ARG A 29 -4.03 17.05 72.76
C ARG A 29 -2.58 17.53 72.48
N LEU A 30 -2.54 18.85 72.20
CA LEU A 30 -1.47 19.85 71.89
C LEU A 30 -0.48 20.09 73.07
N PRO A 31 0.66 20.84 72.93
CA PRO A 31 0.80 22.06 72.10
C PRO A 31 2.18 22.40 71.45
N THR A 32 2.12 23.46 70.62
CA THR A 32 3.19 24.39 70.18
C THR A 32 4.36 23.88 69.34
N HIS A 33 4.40 24.24 68.05
CA HIS A 33 5.37 25.15 67.43
C HIS A 33 5.26 25.11 65.90
N THR A 34 5.29 26.31 65.30
CA THR A 34 5.18 26.64 63.88
C THR A 34 6.13 25.88 62.96
N PRO A 35 5.70 25.62 61.71
CA PRO A 35 6.51 26.09 60.58
C PRO A 35 5.70 26.99 59.64
N LYS A 36 6.32 28.10 59.27
CA LYS A 36 5.83 29.04 58.26
C LYS A 36 5.47 28.26 56.98
N SER A 37 4.19 28.26 56.63
CA SER A 37 3.72 27.92 55.30
C SER A 37 4.29 28.96 54.34
N SER A 38 5.36 28.58 53.64
CA SER A 38 5.81 29.28 52.45
C SER A 38 4.70 29.12 51.41
N ARG A 39 3.93 30.19 51.18
CA ARG A 39 3.12 30.34 49.97
C ARG A 39 4.09 30.35 48.80
N GLN A 40 4.43 29.19 48.25
CA GLN A 40 4.83 29.12 46.85
C GLN A 40 3.58 29.44 46.03
N SER A 41 3.50 30.70 45.62
CA SER A 41 2.64 31.11 44.52
C SER A 41 2.92 30.16 43.34
N PRO A 42 1.91 29.56 42.68
CA PRO A 42 2.14 28.81 41.46
C PRO A 42 2.74 29.80 40.48
N LYS A 43 4.03 29.64 40.19
CA LYS A 43 4.73 30.47 39.21
C LYS A 43 4.04 30.16 37.89
N ALA A 44 3.24 31.11 37.40
CA ALA A 44 2.59 30.98 36.11
C ALA A 44 3.68 30.64 35.08
N PRO A 45 3.49 29.62 34.24
CA PRO A 45 4.49 29.25 33.24
C PRO A 45 4.79 30.50 32.43
N THR A 46 6.07 30.80 32.30
CA THR A 46 6.52 31.97 31.56
C THR A 46 6.02 31.86 30.13
N ALA A 47 5.76 32.99 29.46
CA ALA A 47 5.28 33.00 28.08
C ALA A 47 6.17 32.14 27.14
N LEU A 48 7.45 32.01 27.48
CA LEU A 48 8.41 31.12 26.82
C LEU A 48 8.10 29.62 27.02
N GLU A 49 7.75 29.19 28.24
CA GLU A 49 7.36 27.80 28.53
C GLU A 49 6.03 27.44 27.85
N GLN A 50 5.09 28.38 27.81
CA GLN A 50 3.83 28.21 27.08
C GLN A 50 4.08 28.07 25.57
N ALA A 51 4.93 28.91 24.99
CA ALA A 51 5.31 28.82 23.59
C ALA A 51 6.03 27.50 23.26
N HIS A 52 6.90 27.03 24.15
CA HIS A 52 7.61 25.76 23.98
C HIS A 52 6.65 24.56 24.03
N GLN A 53 5.70 24.54 24.97
CA GLN A 53 4.66 23.50 25.03
C GLN A 53 3.76 23.51 23.80
N LEU A 54 3.41 24.68 23.29
CA LEU A 54 2.55 24.81 22.11
C LEU A 54 3.27 24.32 20.85
N LEU A 55 4.56 24.59 20.72
CA LEU A 55 5.39 24.08 19.61
C LEU A 55 5.50 22.56 19.66
N LEU A 56 5.71 21.97 20.84
CA LEU A 56 5.77 20.51 21.01
C LEU A 56 4.45 19.85 20.65
N ALA A 57 3.33 20.37 21.17
CA ALA A 57 1.99 19.88 20.85
C ALA A 57 1.67 19.97 19.36
N GLN A 58 2.09 21.05 18.70
CA GLN A 58 1.91 21.22 17.26
C GLN A 58 2.75 20.21 16.46
N THR A 59 3.99 19.97 16.89
CA THR A 59 4.90 19.02 16.24
C THR A 59 4.37 17.59 16.37
N GLU A 60 3.85 17.21 17.53
CA GLU A 60 3.19 15.91 17.74
C GLU A 60 1.93 15.77 16.88
N ALA A 61 1.10 16.82 16.79
CA ALA A 61 -0.09 16.81 15.95
C ALA A 61 0.25 16.66 14.45
N ILE A 62 1.27 17.36 13.96
CA ILE A 62 1.76 17.23 12.59
C ILE A 62 2.28 15.81 12.33
N THR A 63 3.05 15.26 13.28
CA THR A 63 3.60 13.90 13.16
C THR A 63 2.48 12.84 13.17
N ALA A 64 1.46 13.04 14.00
CA ALA A 64 0.28 12.16 14.04
C ALA A 64 -0.53 12.22 12.73
N LEU A 65 -0.71 13.42 12.16
CA LEU A 65 -1.36 13.61 10.87
C LEU A 65 -0.57 12.96 9.73
N GLN A 66 0.76 13.12 9.71
CA GLN A 66 1.61 12.47 8.72
C GLN A 66 1.51 10.94 8.81
N ARG A 67 1.46 10.37 10.02
CA ARG A 67 1.20 8.93 10.22
C ARG A 67 -0.18 8.50 9.73
N GLN A 68 -1.22 9.31 9.96
CA GLN A 68 -2.56 9.00 9.46
C GLN A 68 -2.69 9.10 7.94
N VAL A 69 -2.02 10.07 7.32
CA VAL A 69 -2.00 10.21 5.85
C VAL A 69 -1.21 9.08 5.21
N ALA A 70 -0.06 8.69 5.77
CA ALA A 70 0.71 7.55 5.30
C ALA A 70 -0.01 6.20 5.51
N ALA A 71 -0.92 6.11 6.47
CA ALA A 71 -1.70 4.91 6.76
C ALA A 71 -3.04 4.82 6.00
N ARG A 72 -3.41 5.83 5.19
CA ARG A 72 -4.65 5.77 4.41
C ARG A 72 -4.45 4.91 3.16
N PRO A 73 -5.21 3.81 3.00
CA PRO A 73 -5.27 3.11 1.72
C PRO A 73 -5.83 4.07 0.67
N ILE A 74 -5.18 4.13 -0.49
CA ILE A 74 -5.72 4.83 -1.66
C ILE A 74 -7.10 4.22 -1.97
N HIS A 75 -8.09 5.08 -2.22
CA HIS A 75 -9.48 4.72 -2.50
C HIS A 75 -9.57 3.51 -3.45
N HIS A 76 -10.46 2.55 -3.15
CA HIS A 76 -10.69 1.32 -3.93
C HIS A 76 -11.03 1.53 -5.42
N SER A 77 -11.28 2.78 -5.82
CA SER A 77 -11.50 3.21 -7.20
C SER A 77 -10.23 3.32 -8.05
N SER A 78 -9.02 3.17 -7.47
CA SER A 78 -7.77 3.38 -8.20
C SER A 78 -7.12 2.09 -8.73
N VAL A 79 -7.72 0.92 -8.52
CA VAL A 79 -7.14 -0.36 -8.97
C VAL A 79 -7.41 -0.53 -10.48
N PRO A 80 -6.37 -0.84 -11.29
CA PRO A 80 -6.54 -1.08 -12.73
C PRO A 80 -7.53 -2.21 -13.01
N GLU A 81 -8.17 -2.15 -14.17
CA GLU A 81 -8.99 -3.25 -14.66
C GLU A 81 -8.14 -4.52 -14.86
N LYS A 82 -8.79 -5.69 -14.82
CA LYS A 82 -8.10 -6.95 -15.06
C LYS A 82 -7.75 -7.11 -16.55
N CYS A 83 -6.56 -7.63 -16.83
CA CYS A 83 -6.19 -8.09 -18.16
C CYS A 83 -6.77 -9.49 -18.41
N ASP A 84 -7.25 -9.77 -19.63
CA ASP A 84 -7.75 -11.09 -20.04
C ASP A 84 -7.03 -11.63 -21.29
N VAL A 85 -7.24 -12.91 -21.57
CA VAL A 85 -6.77 -13.55 -22.80
C VAL A 85 -7.50 -12.95 -24.00
N GLY A 86 -6.78 -12.66 -25.09
CA GLY A 86 -7.34 -12.05 -26.29
C GLY A 86 -7.48 -10.53 -26.19
N THR A 87 -6.86 -9.90 -25.19
CA THR A 87 -6.74 -8.44 -25.12
C THR A 87 -5.99 -7.93 -26.35
N SER A 88 -6.50 -6.90 -27.04
CA SER A 88 -5.81 -6.28 -28.18
C SER A 88 -4.49 -5.63 -27.75
N THR A 89 -3.57 -5.41 -28.68
CA THR A 89 -2.26 -4.81 -28.36
C THR A 89 -2.43 -3.43 -27.75
N ALA A 90 -3.32 -2.58 -28.29
CA ALA A 90 -3.53 -1.25 -27.70
C ALA A 90 -4.18 -1.31 -26.31
N ALA A 91 -5.16 -2.20 -26.11
CA ALA A 91 -5.78 -2.37 -24.80
C ALA A 91 -4.75 -2.86 -23.77
N PHE A 92 -3.87 -3.78 -24.16
CA PHE A 92 -2.77 -4.24 -23.30
C PHE A 92 -1.78 -3.12 -22.98
N ARG A 93 -1.41 -2.27 -23.95
CA ARG A 93 -0.54 -1.10 -23.69
C ARG A 93 -1.18 -0.13 -22.70
N SER A 94 -2.47 0.14 -22.85
CA SER A 94 -3.23 0.98 -21.93
C SER A 94 -3.29 0.38 -20.52
N TRP A 95 -3.56 -0.93 -20.43
CA TRP A 95 -3.54 -1.68 -19.18
C TRP A 95 -2.17 -1.61 -18.51
N ARG A 96 -1.10 -1.92 -19.26
CA ARG A 96 0.29 -1.85 -18.79
C ARG A 96 0.62 -0.50 -18.17
N HIS A 97 0.31 0.60 -18.87
CA HIS A 97 0.57 1.94 -18.34
C HIS A 97 -0.22 2.21 -17.05
N SER A 98 -1.47 1.76 -16.99
CA SER A 98 -2.30 1.90 -15.80
C SER A 98 -1.75 1.10 -14.61
N VAL A 99 -1.24 -0.12 -14.85
CA VAL A 99 -0.58 -0.94 -13.83
C VAL A 99 0.72 -0.29 -13.35
N GLU A 100 1.60 0.12 -14.27
CA GLU A 100 2.86 0.79 -13.92
C GLU A 100 2.62 2.03 -13.05
N TYR A 101 1.65 2.88 -13.44
CA TYR A 101 1.30 4.08 -12.69
C TYR A 101 0.71 3.73 -11.32
N TRP A 102 -0.20 2.76 -11.26
CA TRP A 102 -0.81 2.31 -10.02
C TRP A 102 0.22 1.72 -9.05
N LEU A 103 1.17 0.93 -9.53
CA LEU A 103 2.24 0.36 -8.70
C LEU A 103 3.11 1.46 -8.09
N VAL A 104 3.48 2.48 -8.87
CA VAL A 104 4.26 3.63 -8.41
C VAL A 104 3.50 4.41 -7.34
N LEU A 105 2.21 4.69 -7.57
CA LEU A 105 1.38 5.44 -6.62
C LEU A 105 1.22 4.74 -5.27
N ASN A 106 1.17 3.41 -5.26
CA ASN A 106 1.00 2.63 -4.03
C ASN A 106 2.32 2.30 -3.32
N GLY A 107 3.48 2.59 -3.94
CA GLY A 107 4.78 2.39 -3.32
C GLY A 107 5.09 0.93 -2.98
N PHE A 108 4.62 -0.03 -3.77
CA PHE A 108 4.86 -1.44 -3.51
C PHE A 108 6.35 -1.78 -3.62
N ALA A 109 6.84 -2.61 -2.68
CA ALA A 109 8.15 -3.24 -2.83
C ALA A 109 8.17 -4.13 -4.10
N PRO A 110 9.31 -4.27 -4.80
CA PRO A 110 9.38 -4.98 -6.08
C PRO A 110 8.72 -6.37 -6.08
N ALA A 111 9.03 -7.21 -5.08
CA ALA A 111 8.42 -8.54 -4.95
C ALA A 111 6.89 -8.49 -4.75
N GLY A 112 6.40 -7.53 -3.95
CA GLY A 112 4.97 -7.30 -3.76
C GLY A 112 4.28 -6.78 -5.02
N ALA A 113 4.94 -5.89 -5.76
CA ALA A 113 4.42 -5.35 -7.02
C ALA A 113 4.13 -6.45 -8.03
N VAL A 114 5.03 -7.43 -8.15
CA VAL A 114 4.88 -8.56 -9.08
C VAL A 114 3.73 -9.49 -8.67
N LEU A 115 3.50 -9.70 -7.38
CA LEU A 115 2.30 -10.40 -6.91
C LEU A 115 1.01 -9.65 -7.27
N HIS A 116 1.01 -8.33 -7.13
CA HIS A 116 -0.15 -7.53 -7.52
C HIS A 116 -0.43 -7.57 -9.02
N ILE A 117 0.60 -7.58 -9.89
CA ILE A 117 0.43 -7.77 -11.33
C ILE A 117 -0.33 -9.06 -11.64
N ARG A 118 -0.01 -10.17 -10.94
CA ARG A 118 -0.73 -11.44 -11.11
C ARG A 118 -2.19 -11.36 -10.66
N LEU A 119 -2.49 -10.62 -9.59
CA LEU A 119 -3.87 -10.41 -9.12
C LEU A 119 -4.71 -9.58 -10.11
N LEU A 120 -4.06 -8.73 -10.91
CA LEU A 120 -4.66 -7.96 -12.00
C LEU A 120 -4.85 -8.78 -13.29
N CYS A 121 -4.51 -10.07 -13.29
CA CYS A 121 -4.83 -10.95 -14.40
C CYS A 121 -6.20 -11.62 -14.20
N SER A 122 -6.88 -11.96 -15.30
CA SER A 122 -8.10 -12.78 -15.27
C SER A 122 -7.81 -14.18 -14.71
N PRO A 123 -8.81 -14.92 -14.20
CA PRO A 123 -8.60 -16.28 -13.70
C PRO A 123 -7.98 -17.23 -14.74
N ASN A 124 -8.24 -16.99 -16.03
CA ASN A 124 -7.64 -17.79 -17.11
C ASN A 124 -6.15 -17.50 -17.25
N LEU A 125 -5.77 -16.22 -17.30
CA LEU A 125 -4.38 -15.80 -17.36
C LEU A 125 -3.60 -16.23 -16.11
N GLN A 126 -4.19 -16.11 -14.92
CA GLN A 126 -3.57 -16.60 -13.69
C GLN A 126 -3.24 -18.08 -13.81
N ARG A 127 -4.20 -18.93 -14.21
CA ARG A 127 -3.92 -20.36 -14.42
C ARG A 127 -2.80 -20.63 -15.43
N SER A 128 -2.73 -19.84 -16.51
CA SER A 128 -1.65 -19.96 -17.49
C SER A 128 -0.29 -19.55 -16.93
N LEU A 129 -0.24 -18.51 -16.09
CA LEU A 129 0.98 -18.08 -15.38
C LEU A 129 1.43 -19.15 -14.38
N ASP A 130 0.49 -19.68 -13.60
CA ASP A 130 0.74 -20.71 -12.57
C ASP A 130 1.27 -22.01 -13.16
N ALA A 131 0.86 -22.33 -14.38
CA ALA A 131 1.39 -23.47 -15.12
C ALA A 131 2.83 -23.27 -15.61
N ARG A 132 3.33 -22.03 -15.70
CA ARG A 132 4.67 -21.71 -16.21
C ARG A 132 5.65 -21.26 -15.14
N TYR A 133 5.17 -20.63 -14.08
CA TYR A 133 5.99 -20.03 -13.04
C TYR A 133 5.58 -20.57 -11.67
N SER A 134 6.55 -21.05 -10.91
CA SER A 134 6.35 -21.21 -9.46
C SER A 134 6.21 -19.82 -8.80
N THR A 135 5.64 -19.78 -7.59
CA THR A 135 5.51 -18.52 -6.84
C THR A 135 6.87 -17.84 -6.63
N GLN A 136 7.92 -18.60 -6.28
CA GLN A 136 9.26 -18.05 -6.10
C GLN A 136 9.87 -17.52 -7.40
N GLN A 137 9.67 -18.22 -8.52
CA GLN A 137 10.14 -17.76 -9.82
C GLN A 137 9.43 -16.47 -10.24
N TRP A 138 8.13 -16.39 -9.99
CA TRP A 138 7.34 -15.20 -10.28
C TRP A 138 7.79 -14.00 -9.45
N GLU A 139 7.93 -14.16 -8.13
CA GLU A 139 8.38 -13.10 -7.22
C GLU A 139 9.82 -12.62 -7.50
N ALA A 140 10.64 -13.45 -8.12
CA ALA A 140 12.00 -13.10 -8.52
C ALA A 140 12.08 -12.27 -9.81
N LEU A 141 10.98 -12.15 -10.57
CA LEU A 141 10.95 -11.32 -11.77
C LEU A 141 11.02 -9.84 -11.41
N SER A 142 11.58 -9.04 -12.31
CA SER A 142 11.33 -7.60 -12.32
C SER A 142 9.88 -7.31 -12.71
N ILE A 143 9.41 -6.11 -12.35
CA ILE A 143 8.09 -5.61 -12.77
C ILE A 143 7.95 -5.67 -14.31
N GLN A 144 9.01 -5.31 -15.03
CA GLN A 144 9.01 -5.31 -16.49
C GLN A 144 8.85 -6.72 -17.06
N GLU A 145 9.62 -7.67 -16.56
CA GLU A 145 9.55 -9.07 -16.99
C GLU A 145 8.19 -9.71 -16.66
N ALA A 146 7.61 -9.36 -15.51
CA ALA A 146 6.29 -9.82 -15.11
C ALA A 146 5.20 -9.30 -16.07
N VAL A 147 5.19 -8.00 -16.39
CA VAL A 147 4.26 -7.41 -17.37
C VAL A 147 4.44 -8.06 -18.75
N GLU A 148 5.68 -8.24 -19.20
CA GLU A 148 5.95 -8.90 -20.49
C GLU A 148 5.49 -10.37 -20.51
N ALA A 149 5.63 -11.08 -19.39
CA ALA A 149 5.13 -12.44 -19.25
C ALA A 149 3.60 -12.49 -19.38
N VAL A 150 2.88 -11.52 -18.77
CA VAL A 150 1.44 -11.37 -18.96
C VAL A 150 1.13 -11.09 -20.43
N GLY A 151 1.84 -10.15 -21.07
CA GLY A 151 1.64 -9.81 -22.48
C GLY A 151 1.75 -11.02 -23.40
N ARG A 152 2.79 -11.84 -23.23
CA ARG A 152 2.98 -13.09 -24.02
C ARG A 152 1.82 -14.08 -23.89
N MET A 153 1.03 -14.03 -22.81
CA MET A 153 -0.13 -14.90 -22.61
C MET A 153 -1.46 -14.21 -22.98
N ALA A 154 -1.55 -12.90 -22.76
CA ALA A 154 -2.72 -12.10 -23.07
C ALA A 154 -2.92 -11.98 -24.58
N PHE A 155 -1.81 -11.84 -25.33
CA PHE A 155 -1.85 -11.92 -26.78
C PHE A 155 -2.11 -13.36 -27.21
N GLN A 156 -3.31 -13.61 -27.74
CA GLN A 156 -3.46 -14.73 -28.67
C GLN A 156 -2.51 -14.46 -29.84
N ALA A 157 -1.91 -15.51 -30.41
CA ALA A 157 -1.05 -15.35 -31.58
C ALA A 157 -1.87 -14.71 -32.71
N THR A 158 -1.79 -13.39 -32.83
CA THR A 158 -2.43 -12.69 -33.93
C THR A 158 -1.57 -12.95 -35.17
N ASN A 159 -2.24 -13.28 -36.27
CA ASN A 159 -1.55 -13.39 -37.53
C ASN A 159 -1.24 -11.95 -37.97
N GLN A 160 -0.01 -11.48 -37.73
CA GLN A 160 0.43 -10.14 -38.15
C GLN A 160 0.07 -9.83 -39.60
N THR A 161 0.09 -10.84 -40.48
CA THR A 161 -0.31 -10.65 -41.89
C THR A 161 -1.79 -10.28 -42.01
N ALA A 162 -2.66 -10.89 -41.20
CA ALA A 162 -4.08 -10.56 -41.16
C ALA A 162 -4.31 -9.15 -40.62
N ASP A 163 -3.54 -8.70 -39.63
CA ASP A 163 -3.70 -7.36 -39.06
C ASP A 163 -3.17 -6.27 -40.00
N TRP A 164 -2.02 -6.48 -40.64
CA TRP A 164 -1.55 -5.62 -41.74
C TRP A 164 -2.55 -5.57 -42.89
N CYS A 165 -3.14 -6.70 -43.25
CA CYS A 165 -4.16 -6.75 -44.30
C CYS A 165 -5.38 -5.90 -43.93
N LYS A 166 -5.88 -5.99 -42.68
CA LYS A 166 -6.97 -5.13 -42.20
C LYS A 166 -6.60 -3.64 -42.25
N PHE A 167 -5.38 -3.28 -41.85
CA PHE A 167 -4.92 -1.89 -41.86
C PHE A 167 -4.84 -1.33 -43.28
N PHE A 168 -4.17 -2.02 -44.20
CA PHE A 168 -4.04 -1.55 -45.59
C PHE A 168 -5.37 -1.61 -46.38
N SER A 169 -6.32 -2.42 -45.94
CA SER A 169 -7.66 -2.48 -46.52
C SER A 169 -8.64 -1.49 -45.88
N ALA A 170 -8.23 -0.76 -44.85
CA ALA A 170 -9.09 0.22 -44.19
C ALA A 170 -9.28 1.42 -45.12
N VAL A 171 -10.54 1.72 -45.42
CA VAL A 171 -10.95 2.94 -46.15
C VAL A 171 -11.89 3.75 -45.28
N GLN A 172 -11.91 5.07 -45.47
CA GLN A 172 -12.85 5.95 -44.80
C GLN A 172 -14.28 5.63 -45.27
N GLY A 173 -15.19 5.40 -44.34
CA GLY A 173 -16.60 5.18 -44.65
C GLY A 173 -17.27 6.45 -45.21
N SER A 174 -18.31 6.28 -46.03
CA SER A 174 -19.03 7.42 -46.65
C SER A 174 -19.70 8.36 -45.66
N SER A 175 -19.92 7.92 -44.42
CA SER A 175 -20.49 8.68 -43.30
C SER A 175 -19.54 8.83 -42.11
N GLU A 176 -18.31 8.31 -42.22
CA GLU A 176 -17.30 8.36 -41.15
C GLU A 176 -16.58 9.70 -41.20
N SER A 177 -16.45 10.38 -40.06
CA SER A 177 -15.65 11.60 -40.01
C SER A 177 -14.16 11.31 -40.20
N ILE A 178 -13.39 12.29 -40.68
CA ILE A 178 -11.94 12.15 -40.82
C ILE A 178 -11.30 11.82 -39.46
N CYS A 179 -11.78 12.41 -38.38
CA CYS A 179 -11.26 12.16 -37.03
C CYS A 179 -11.46 10.70 -36.60
N GLU A 180 -12.67 10.15 -36.80
CA GLU A 180 -12.96 8.74 -36.50
C GLU A 180 -12.13 7.78 -37.35
N TYR A 181 -11.99 8.07 -38.65
CA TYR A 181 -11.14 7.29 -39.55
C TYR A 181 -9.67 7.27 -39.09
N PHE A 182 -9.13 8.42 -38.69
CA PHE A 182 -7.76 8.50 -38.16
C PHE A 182 -7.64 7.72 -36.86
N MET A 183 -8.56 7.89 -35.91
CA MET A 183 -8.54 7.15 -34.65
C MET A 183 -8.57 5.63 -34.88
N ARG A 184 -9.47 5.15 -35.75
CA ARG A 184 -9.60 3.74 -36.10
C ARG A 184 -8.34 3.22 -36.80
N SER A 185 -7.77 3.99 -37.73
CA SER A 185 -6.56 3.58 -38.44
C SER A 185 -5.35 3.52 -37.49
N THR A 186 -5.20 4.49 -36.59
CA THR A 186 -4.16 4.46 -35.55
C THR A 186 -4.32 3.26 -34.62
N GLN A 187 -5.55 2.92 -34.26
CA GLN A 187 -5.85 1.72 -33.47
C GLN A 187 -5.42 0.43 -34.19
N LEU A 188 -5.76 0.29 -35.47
CA LEU A 188 -5.36 -0.85 -36.30
C LEU A 188 -3.84 -0.96 -36.50
N ALA A 189 -3.12 0.16 -36.57
CA ALA A 189 -1.66 0.15 -36.69
C ALA A 189 -0.93 -0.15 -35.36
N ALA A 190 -1.62 0.01 -34.23
CA ALA A 190 -1.07 -0.28 -32.91
C ALA A 190 -1.22 -1.76 -32.49
N ASP A 191 -2.12 -2.47 -33.17
CA ASP A 191 -2.48 -3.89 -32.98
C ASP A 191 -1.54 -4.84 -33.73
#